data_AF-A0A402CZX6-F1
#
_entry.id   AF-A0A402CZX6-F1
#
_cell.length_a   1.000
_cell.length_b   1.000
_cell.length_c   1.000
_cell.angle_alpha   90.00
_cell.angle_beta   90.00
_cell.angle_gamma   90.00
#
_symmetry.space_group_name_H-M   'P 1'
#
loop_
_entity.id
_entity.type
_entity.pdbx_description
1 polymer ?
#
loop_
_entity_poly.entity_id
_entity_poly.type
_entity_poly.pdbx_seq_one_letter_code
_entity_poly.pdbx_strand_id
1 'polypeptide(L)'
;MSNILIVDDEGKLSQRFWPVRRMRAGAEPKENSPNQQSTTWRDYAAHAHEYTPGDVVVFNLETPGAPTLQEAVRLRKAQPDLGFVYVVDIMGNVPKRTLTALSQPGVTWVSSTASDRELRLRVRGVAELIQESHRRNQAKLIERPQKATLSFDISKSQKQSPWMHVMPELHNQESGRLDSARIAEWFGMPLKTLAGLLGRGYATVHKTPDSVAVQSKLKVFLRIASALSRLAGSPAGTRIWLNTPNPDLENNQTPMSAIEMGEQEIIAELLEDALAGQPG
;
A
#
# COMPACT_ATOMS: atom_id res chain seq x y z
N MET A 1 18.38 7.34 -16.85
CA MET A 1 19.54 7.07 -15.98
C MET A 1 19.09 7.38 -14.57
N SER A 2 19.18 6.44 -13.64
CA SER A 2 18.79 6.65 -12.23
C SER A 2 19.73 7.64 -11.55
N ASN A 3 19.18 8.59 -10.81
CA ASN A 3 19.97 9.43 -9.91
C ASN A 3 20.27 8.66 -8.62
N ILE A 4 21.45 8.89 -8.06
CA ILE A 4 21.84 8.35 -6.75
C ILE A 4 21.91 9.52 -5.79
N LEU A 5 21.08 9.48 -4.75
CA LEU A 5 21.11 10.44 -3.66
C LEU A 5 21.80 9.80 -2.45
N ILE A 6 22.65 10.56 -1.79
CA ILE A 6 23.32 10.15 -0.56
C ILE A 6 22.85 11.09 0.55
N VAL A 7 22.17 10.52 1.55
CA VAL A 7 21.74 11.21 2.76
C VAL A 7 22.67 10.76 3.89
N ASP A 8 23.51 11.68 4.34
CA ASP A 8 24.60 11.39 5.28
C ASP A 8 25.03 12.67 6.02
N ASP A 9 24.59 12.84 7.26
CA ASP A 9 24.72 14.09 8.03
C ASP A 9 26.17 14.56 8.20
N GLU A 10 27.12 13.61 8.27
CA GLU A 10 28.55 13.91 8.47
C GLU A 10 29.37 13.93 7.17
N GLY A 11 28.75 13.68 6.01
CA GLY A 11 29.41 13.69 4.70
C GLY A 11 30.49 12.60 4.48
N LYS A 12 30.65 11.65 5.42
CA LYS A 12 31.58 10.52 5.34
C LYS A 12 31.33 9.63 4.12
N LEU A 13 30.07 9.35 3.77
CA LEU A 13 29.67 8.65 2.56
C LEU A 13 29.82 9.53 1.32
N SER A 14 29.49 10.82 1.41
CA SER A 14 29.62 11.76 0.29
C SER A 14 31.07 11.90 -0.17
N GLN A 15 32.05 11.82 0.74
CA GLN A 15 33.48 11.84 0.42
C GLN A 15 33.98 10.55 -0.25
N ARG A 16 33.36 9.39 0.04
CA ARG A 16 33.69 8.08 -0.58
C ARG A 16 33.17 7.96 -2.01
N PHE A 17 32.21 8.80 -2.41
CA PHE A 17 31.63 8.81 -3.75
C PHE A 17 32.20 9.94 -4.63
N TRP A 18 33.24 9.65 -5.42
CA TRP A 18 33.54 10.42 -6.64
C TRP A 18 34.12 9.55 -7.77
N PRO A 19 33.82 9.82 -9.07
CA PRO A 19 32.86 10.78 -9.60
C PRO A 19 31.52 10.11 -9.92
N VAL A 20 30.49 10.39 -9.12
CA VAL A 20 29.12 10.28 -9.60
C VAL A 20 28.88 11.51 -10.48
N ARG A 21 28.54 11.29 -11.75
CA ARG A 21 28.37 12.33 -12.75
C ARG A 21 27.31 13.34 -12.27
N ARG A 22 27.72 14.57 -11.93
CA ARG A 22 26.83 15.75 -12.00
C ARG A 22 26.32 15.83 -13.44
N MET A 23 25.01 15.91 -13.67
CA MET A 23 24.52 16.20 -15.01
C MET A 23 24.87 17.63 -15.42
N ARG A 24 25.39 17.74 -16.65
CA ARG A 24 25.58 18.99 -17.40
C ARG A 24 24.26 19.76 -17.50
N ALA A 25 24.29 21.04 -17.19
CA ALA A 25 23.60 22.04 -18.00
C ALA A 25 24.68 22.83 -18.73
N GLY A 26 24.51 23.05 -20.04
CA GLY A 26 25.30 24.04 -20.75
C GLY A 26 24.95 25.42 -20.19
N ALA A 27 25.72 25.87 -19.21
CA ALA A 27 25.81 27.23 -18.74
C ALA A 27 27.07 27.32 -17.88
N GLU A 28 27.88 28.35 -18.14
CA GLU A 28 29.07 28.69 -17.37
C GLU A 28 28.78 28.74 -15.85
N PRO A 29 29.79 28.44 -15.01
CA PRO A 29 29.60 28.28 -13.59
C PRO A 29 29.24 29.63 -12.96
N LYS A 30 27.94 29.83 -12.69
CA LYS A 30 27.54 30.78 -11.66
C LYS A 30 27.83 30.13 -10.32
N GLU A 31 28.68 30.79 -9.55
CA GLU A 31 29.34 30.37 -8.31
C GLU A 31 28.39 30.09 -7.12
N ASN A 32 27.09 29.87 -7.34
CA ASN A 32 26.09 29.58 -6.31
C ASN A 32 24.95 28.71 -6.88
N SER A 33 25.22 27.44 -7.20
CA SER A 33 24.18 26.43 -7.53
C SER A 33 24.19 25.28 -6.51
N PRO A 34 23.01 24.78 -6.07
CA PRO A 34 22.81 23.99 -4.85
C PRO A 34 23.19 22.51 -5.01
N ASN A 35 24.38 22.21 -5.54
CA ASN A 35 24.88 20.84 -5.76
C ASN A 35 25.95 20.42 -4.74
N GLN A 36 25.82 20.95 -3.52
CA GLN A 36 26.65 20.64 -2.38
C GLN A 36 25.86 20.93 -1.11
N GLN A 37 25.25 19.90 -0.54
CA GLN A 37 25.15 19.73 0.91
C GLN A 37 24.67 18.32 1.18
N SER A 38 25.29 17.71 2.19
CA SER A 38 24.65 16.65 2.94
C SER A 38 23.22 17.10 3.22
N THR A 39 22.25 16.40 2.63
CA THR A 39 20.86 16.61 2.99
C THR A 39 20.68 15.85 4.28
N THR A 40 20.31 16.53 5.35
CA THR A 40 19.87 15.83 6.56
C THR A 40 18.67 14.96 6.18
N TRP A 41 18.40 13.91 6.95
CA TRP A 41 17.17 13.12 6.77
C TRP A 41 15.92 13.98 6.68
N ARG A 42 15.84 15.06 7.47
CA ARG A 42 14.71 16.00 7.48
C ARG A 42 14.61 16.79 6.18
N ASP A 43 15.74 17.20 5.62
CA ASP A 43 15.76 17.92 4.34
C ASP A 43 15.34 17.00 3.20
N TYR A 44 15.82 15.74 3.21
CA TYR A 44 15.35 14.73 2.27
C TYR A 44 13.83 14.53 2.39
N ALA A 45 13.30 14.38 3.61
CA ALA A 45 11.87 14.19 3.83
C ALA A 45 11.04 15.38 3.31
N ALA A 46 11.54 16.61 3.43
CA ALA A 46 10.89 17.81 2.91
C ALA A 46 10.83 17.85 1.37
N HIS A 47 11.86 17.34 0.69
CA HIS A 47 12.00 17.36 -0.78
C HIS A 47 11.72 16.00 -1.42
N ALA A 48 11.18 15.04 -0.67
CA ALA A 48 10.97 13.67 -1.12
C ALA A 48 10.14 13.58 -2.42
N HIS A 49 9.26 14.56 -2.65
CA HIS A 49 8.39 14.66 -3.82
C HIS A 49 9.10 15.07 -5.12
N GLU A 50 10.34 15.55 -5.05
CA GLU A 50 11.12 15.99 -6.22
C GLU A 50 11.86 14.83 -6.90
N TYR A 51 11.93 13.66 -6.26
CA TYR A 51 12.66 12.50 -6.77
C TYR A 51 11.83 11.70 -7.77
N THR A 52 12.52 11.16 -8.78
CA THR A 52 11.86 10.46 -9.88
C THR A 52 11.84 8.94 -9.67
N PRO A 53 10.80 8.24 -10.18
CA PRO A 53 10.77 6.79 -10.18
C PRO A 53 12.06 6.18 -10.75
N GLY A 54 12.67 5.26 -10.01
CA GLY A 54 13.95 4.66 -10.38
C GLY A 54 15.19 5.30 -9.74
N ASP A 55 15.07 6.41 -9.03
CA ASP A 55 16.16 6.96 -8.24
C ASP A 55 16.48 6.06 -7.02
N VAL A 56 17.74 6.05 -6.60
CA VAL A 56 18.21 5.27 -5.45
C VAL A 56 18.72 6.20 -4.36
N VAL A 57 18.21 6.03 -3.15
CA VAL A 57 18.60 6.79 -1.97
C VAL A 57 19.45 5.92 -1.06
N VAL A 58 20.62 6.43 -0.68
CA VAL A 58 21.55 5.80 0.23
C VAL A 58 21.46 6.53 1.58
N PHE A 59 21.11 5.81 2.64
CA PHE A 59 21.01 6.35 4.00
C PHE A 59 22.12 5.80 4.88
N ASN A 60 22.84 6.69 5.56
CA ASN A 60 23.70 6.29 6.67
C ASN A 60 22.93 6.24 7.99
N LEU A 61 22.56 5.05 8.45
CA LEU A 61 21.81 4.91 9.70
C LEU A 61 22.65 5.13 10.97
N GLU A 62 23.96 5.30 10.82
CA GLU A 62 24.88 5.56 11.93
C GLU A 62 25.03 7.05 12.27
N THR A 63 24.52 7.93 11.40
CA THR A 63 24.64 9.37 11.64
C THR A 63 23.65 9.86 12.69
N PRO A 64 24.05 10.80 13.58
CA PRO A 64 23.10 11.50 14.43
C PRO A 64 21.97 12.08 13.59
N GLY A 65 20.71 11.90 14.02
CA GLY A 65 19.56 12.40 13.26
C GLY A 65 19.17 11.60 12.01
N ALA A 66 19.83 10.46 11.75
CA ALA A 66 19.39 9.47 10.77
C ALA A 66 17.95 8.99 11.06
N PRO A 67 17.20 8.55 10.03
CA PRO A 67 15.88 8.01 10.25
C PRO A 67 15.98 6.75 11.11
N THR A 68 15.09 6.62 12.08
CA THR A 68 14.85 5.33 12.72
C THR A 68 14.42 4.31 11.67
N LEU A 69 14.64 3.02 11.95
CA LEU A 69 14.20 1.96 11.04
C LEU A 69 12.69 2.04 10.73
N GLN A 70 11.87 2.44 11.70
CA GLN A 70 10.44 2.60 11.49
C GLN A 70 10.13 3.75 10.51
N GLU A 71 10.88 4.85 10.58
CA GLU A 71 10.77 5.97 9.64
C GLU A 71 11.24 5.56 8.24
N ALA A 72 12.35 4.83 8.14
CA ALA A 72 12.83 4.23 6.90
C ALA A 72 11.79 3.30 6.24
N VAL A 73 11.10 2.47 7.02
CA VAL A 73 10.00 1.62 6.53
C VAL A 73 8.79 2.45 6.11
N ARG A 74 8.41 3.48 6.89
CA ARG A 74 7.31 4.39 6.53
C ARG A 74 7.59 5.14 5.23
N LEU A 75 8.82 5.61 5.06
CA LEU A 75 9.27 6.28 3.86
C LEU A 75 9.20 5.34 2.64
N ARG A 76 9.70 4.11 2.79
CA ARG A 76 9.59 3.10 1.73
C ARG A 76 8.15 2.86 1.31
N LYS A 77 7.23 2.77 2.28
CA LYS A 77 5.78 2.64 2.00
C LYS A 77 5.21 3.86 1.28
N ALA A 78 5.66 5.06 1.63
CA ALA A 78 5.24 6.30 0.97
C ALA A 78 5.82 6.44 -0.46
N GLN A 79 6.96 5.82 -0.73
CA GLN A 79 7.69 5.94 -2.00
C GLN A 79 8.07 4.56 -2.55
N PRO A 80 7.09 3.79 -3.05
CA PRO A 80 7.28 2.43 -3.56
C PRO A 80 8.16 2.36 -4.83
N ASP A 81 8.34 3.48 -5.52
CA ASP A 81 9.11 3.56 -6.77
C ASP A 81 10.56 4.02 -6.60
N LEU A 82 11.00 4.27 -5.37
CA LEU A 82 12.40 4.57 -5.05
C LEU A 82 13.12 3.35 -4.52
N GLY A 83 14.40 3.23 -4.89
CA GLY A 83 15.30 2.25 -4.32
C GLY A 83 15.95 2.77 -3.05
N PHE A 84 16.15 1.91 -2.05
CA PHE A 84 16.80 2.29 -0.80
C PHE A 84 17.99 1.39 -0.48
N VAL A 85 19.11 2.00 -0.09
CA VAL A 85 20.30 1.32 0.41
C VAL A 85 20.63 1.87 1.78
N TYR A 86 20.57 1.03 2.81
CA TYR A 86 20.90 1.43 4.17
C TYR A 86 22.32 1.00 4.54
N VAL A 87 23.14 1.94 4.98
CA VAL A 87 24.47 1.67 5.54
C VAL A 87 24.33 1.51 7.05
N VAL A 88 24.78 0.37 7.58
CA VAL A 88 24.61 -0.03 8.98
C VAL A 88 25.85 -0.72 9.53
N ASP A 89 26.13 -0.57 10.83
CA ASP A 89 27.16 -1.35 11.52
C ASP A 89 26.56 -2.68 11.96
N ILE A 90 26.90 -3.73 11.22
CA ILE A 90 26.36 -5.07 11.46
C ILE A 90 27.04 -5.72 12.68
N MET A 91 28.23 -5.25 13.08
CA MET A 91 28.94 -5.76 14.24
C MET A 91 28.30 -5.31 15.57
N GLY A 92 27.47 -4.26 15.53
CA GLY A 92 26.80 -3.66 16.69
C GLY A 92 25.50 -4.34 17.17
N ASN A 93 25.25 -5.62 16.81
CA ASN A 93 24.05 -6.37 17.20
C ASN A 93 22.75 -5.81 16.57
N VAL A 94 22.70 -5.78 15.23
CA VAL A 94 21.47 -5.42 14.49
C VAL A 94 20.37 -6.43 14.83
N PRO A 95 19.23 -6.01 15.43
CA PRO A 95 18.16 -6.93 15.80
C PRO A 95 17.67 -7.72 14.58
N LYS A 96 17.41 -9.03 14.71
CA LYS A 96 16.90 -9.87 13.60
C LYS A 96 15.65 -9.26 12.92
N ARG A 97 14.79 -8.59 13.68
CA ARG A 97 13.62 -7.84 13.18
C ARG A 97 13.99 -6.72 12.21
N THR A 98 15.15 -6.09 12.41
CA THR A 98 15.71 -5.08 11.51
C THR A 98 16.11 -5.66 10.17
N LEU A 99 16.77 -6.83 10.17
CA LEU A 99 17.14 -7.53 8.94
C LEU A 99 15.90 -7.97 8.14
N THR A 100 14.85 -8.45 8.82
CA THR A 100 13.57 -8.79 8.19
C THR A 100 12.86 -7.57 7.61
N ALA A 101 12.82 -6.45 8.33
CA ALA A 101 12.21 -5.20 7.86
C ALA A 101 12.92 -4.61 6.63
N LEU A 102 14.23 -4.84 6.50
CA LEU A 102 15.06 -4.41 5.38
C LEU A 102 15.03 -5.37 4.18
N SER A 103 14.44 -6.57 4.31
CA SER A 103 14.39 -7.59 3.24
C SER A 103 13.24 -7.36 2.24
N GLN A 104 12.81 -6.11 2.04
CA GLN A 104 11.73 -5.76 1.12
C GLN A 104 12.25 -5.56 -0.32
N PRO A 105 11.42 -5.84 -1.34
CA PRO A 105 11.79 -5.54 -2.73
C PRO A 105 12.15 -4.06 -2.92
N GLY A 106 13.31 -3.80 -3.53
CA GLY A 106 13.83 -2.45 -3.74
C GLY A 106 14.55 -1.84 -2.54
N VAL A 107 14.72 -2.60 -1.46
CA VAL A 107 15.52 -2.23 -0.30
C VAL A 107 16.69 -3.18 -0.15
N THR A 108 17.87 -2.65 0.14
CA THR A 108 19.01 -3.45 0.56
C THR A 108 19.78 -2.73 1.67
N TRP A 109 20.71 -3.44 2.28
CA TRP A 109 21.61 -2.87 3.26
C TRP A 109 23.04 -3.27 2.97
N VAL A 110 23.98 -2.51 3.51
CA VAL A 110 25.41 -2.77 3.40
C VAL A 110 26.09 -2.41 4.72
N SER A 111 27.15 -3.13 5.05
CA SER A 111 27.97 -2.80 6.22
C SER A 111 28.58 -1.40 6.05
N SER A 112 28.69 -0.61 7.12
CA SER A 112 29.50 0.63 7.10
C SER A 112 30.97 0.36 6.82
N THR A 113 31.46 -0.81 7.22
CA THR A 113 32.81 -1.31 6.90
C THR A 113 32.95 -1.89 5.50
N ALA A 114 31.87 -1.96 4.72
CA ALA A 114 31.92 -2.53 3.37
C ALA A 114 32.78 -1.68 2.44
N SER A 115 33.37 -2.34 1.44
CA SER A 115 34.13 -1.67 0.39
C SER A 115 33.23 -0.80 -0.50
N ASP A 116 33.80 0.25 -1.11
CA ASP A 116 33.07 1.09 -2.07
C ASP A 116 32.54 0.29 -3.26
N ARG A 117 33.28 -0.76 -3.66
CA ARG A 117 32.87 -1.69 -4.72
C ARG A 117 31.57 -2.39 -4.34
N GLU A 118 31.46 -2.87 -3.11
CA GLU A 118 30.26 -3.55 -2.63
C GLU A 118 29.07 -2.60 -2.59
N LEU A 119 29.23 -1.41 -2.01
CA LEU A 119 28.16 -0.42 -1.96
C LEU A 119 27.68 -0.01 -3.36
N ARG A 120 28.60 0.18 -4.33
CA ARG A 120 28.23 0.43 -5.74
C ARG A 120 27.45 -0.71 -6.37
N LEU A 121 27.85 -1.96 -6.11
CA LEU A 121 27.12 -3.14 -6.60
C LEU A 121 25.71 -3.22 -6.01
N ARG A 122 25.55 -2.91 -4.72
CA ARG A 122 24.25 -2.87 -4.05
C ARG A 122 23.34 -1.79 -4.62
N VAL A 123 23.85 -0.57 -4.77
CA VAL A 123 23.12 0.55 -5.39
C VAL A 123 22.68 0.20 -6.81
N ARG A 124 23.59 -0.35 -7.62
CA ARG A 124 23.26 -0.78 -8.98
C ARG A 124 22.18 -1.86 -9.01
N GLY A 125 22.30 -2.89 -8.17
CA GLY A 125 21.32 -3.97 -8.12
C GLY A 125 19.93 -3.48 -7.71
N VAL A 126 19.85 -2.55 -6.76
CA VAL A 126 18.59 -1.91 -6.37
C VAL A 126 18.00 -1.07 -7.50
N ALA A 127 18.82 -0.26 -8.19
CA ALA A 127 18.37 0.53 -9.34
C ALA A 127 17.78 -0.35 -10.45
N GLU A 128 18.45 -1.46 -10.79
CA GLU A 128 17.99 -2.42 -11.80
C GLU A 128 16.65 -3.07 -11.41
N LEU A 129 16.49 -3.45 -10.14
CA LEU A 129 15.24 -4.03 -9.63
C LEU A 129 14.06 -3.05 -9.70
N ILE A 130 14.26 -1.79 -9.33
CA ILE A 130 13.21 -0.78 -9.38
C ILE A 130 12.83 -0.46 -10.83
N GLN A 131 13.82 -0.29 -11.71
CA GLN A 131 13.57 -0.06 -13.13
C GLN A 131 12.79 -1.21 -13.77
N GLU A 132 13.14 -2.45 -13.45
CA GLU A 132 12.43 -3.62 -13.97
C GLU A 132 10.99 -3.71 -13.43
N SER A 133 10.78 -3.42 -12.15
CA SER A 133 9.44 -3.34 -11.57
C SER A 133 8.58 -2.28 -12.27
N HIS A 134 9.15 -1.09 -12.48
CA HIS A 134 8.49 0.00 -13.19
C HIS A 134 8.17 -0.37 -14.65
N ARG A 135 9.12 -1.00 -15.36
CA ARG A 135 8.92 -1.49 -16.74
C ARG A 135 7.79 -2.52 -16.82
N ARG A 136 7.71 -3.47 -15.87
CA ARG A 136 6.62 -4.45 -15.80
C ARG A 136 5.27 -3.79 -15.53
N ASN A 137 5.23 -2.80 -14.65
CA ASN A 137 4.00 -2.07 -14.36
C ASN A 137 3.54 -1.25 -15.59
N GLN A 138 4.46 -0.60 -16.30
CA GLN A 138 4.16 0.10 -17.55
C GLN A 138 3.72 -0.84 -18.69
N ALA A 139 4.35 -2.00 -18.85
CA ALA A 139 3.94 -2.99 -19.85
C ALA A 139 2.51 -3.50 -19.60
N LYS A 140 2.14 -3.74 -18.32
CA LYS A 140 0.76 -4.10 -17.93
C LYS A 140 -0.25 -2.98 -18.20
N LEU A 141 0.17 -1.72 -18.18
CA LEU A 141 -0.69 -0.58 -18.53
C LEU A 141 -0.93 -0.48 -20.04
N ILE A 142 0.05 -0.88 -20.87
CA ILE A 142 -0.05 -0.85 -22.33
C ILE A 142 -0.90 -2.00 -22.89
N GLU A 143 -0.92 -3.18 -22.23
CA GLU A 143 -1.67 -4.36 -22.69
C GLU A 143 -3.17 -4.38 -22.31
N ARG A 144 -3.69 -3.36 -21.61
CA ARG A 144 -5.14 -3.26 -21.34
C ARG A 144 -5.88 -2.71 -22.58
N PRO A 145 -6.78 -3.48 -23.24
CA PRO A 145 -7.60 -2.93 -24.31
C PRO A 145 -8.48 -1.80 -23.76
N GLN A 146 -8.52 -0.71 -24.52
CA GLN A 146 -9.22 0.54 -24.21
C GLN A 146 -10.72 0.30 -23.97
N LYS A 147 -11.12 0.11 -22.71
CA LYS A 147 -12.43 0.54 -22.23
C LYS A 147 -12.27 1.22 -20.88
N ALA A 148 -12.77 2.45 -20.84
CA ALA A 148 -12.94 3.33 -19.70
C ALA A 148 -11.69 4.05 -19.18
N THR A 149 -11.43 5.19 -19.80
CA THR A 149 -11.02 6.44 -19.15
C THR A 149 -11.70 6.62 -17.79
N LEU A 150 -10.91 6.72 -16.72
CA LEU A 150 -11.08 7.68 -15.62
C LEU A 150 -9.84 7.59 -14.74
N SER A 151 -9.00 8.61 -14.88
CA SER A 151 -7.88 8.94 -14.01
C SER A 151 -8.36 9.09 -12.56
N PHE A 152 -7.85 8.25 -11.67
CA PHE A 152 -7.98 8.47 -10.23
C PHE A 152 -6.58 8.59 -9.63
N ASP A 153 -6.22 9.82 -9.27
CA ASP A 153 -5.08 10.15 -8.44
C ASP A 153 -5.25 9.47 -7.07
N ILE A 154 -4.44 8.45 -6.78
CA ILE A 154 -4.48 7.70 -5.50
C ILE A 154 -3.71 8.45 -4.38
N SER A 155 -3.09 9.59 -4.68
CA SER A 155 -2.19 10.28 -3.73
C SER A 155 -2.71 11.64 -3.27
N LYS A 156 -3.98 11.73 -2.85
CA LYS A 156 -4.45 12.80 -1.93
C LYS A 156 -5.85 12.47 -1.42
N SER A 157 -5.97 12.38 -0.08
CA SER A 157 -7.23 12.35 0.68
C SER A 157 -8.01 11.03 0.76
N GLN A 158 -7.54 10.10 1.60
CA GLN A 158 -8.48 9.40 2.50
C GLN A 158 -8.48 10.10 3.88
N LYS A 159 -8.85 11.39 3.89
CA LYS A 159 -9.64 11.85 5.04
C LYS A 159 -10.92 11.02 4.99
N GLN A 160 -11.16 10.24 6.03
CA GLN A 160 -12.36 9.41 6.17
C GLN A 160 -13.57 10.26 5.82
N SER A 161 -14.13 10.06 4.63
CA SER A 161 -15.33 10.79 4.25
C SER A 161 -16.42 10.34 5.21
N PRO A 162 -17.11 11.27 5.90
CA PRO A 162 -18.22 10.91 6.76
C PRO A 162 -19.33 10.19 5.99
N TRP A 163 -19.30 10.18 4.65
CA TRP A 163 -20.23 9.48 3.77
C TRP A 163 -19.80 8.05 3.40
N MET A 164 -18.59 7.62 3.76
CA MET A 164 -18.07 6.30 3.37
C MET A 164 -18.78 5.13 4.07
N HIS A 165 -19.53 5.40 5.15
CA HIS A 165 -20.39 4.42 5.81
C HIS A 165 -21.75 4.21 5.12
N VAL A 166 -22.13 5.10 4.19
CA VAL A 166 -23.46 5.09 3.57
C VAL A 166 -23.52 4.17 2.34
N MET A 167 -22.38 3.86 1.71
CA MET A 167 -22.27 2.99 0.51
C MET A 167 -23.50 3.06 -0.43
N PRO A 168 -23.69 4.18 -1.16
CA PRO A 168 -24.87 4.41 -1.98
C PRO A 168 -25.15 3.30 -3.01
N GLU A 169 -24.10 2.60 -3.46
CA GLU A 169 -24.18 1.45 -4.35
C GLU A 169 -24.93 0.25 -3.75
N LEU A 170 -25.08 0.17 -2.43
CA LEU A 170 -25.83 -0.90 -1.74
C LEU A 170 -27.30 -0.54 -1.48
N HIS A 171 -27.69 0.68 -1.81
CA HIS A 171 -29.02 1.19 -1.53
C HIS A 171 -29.87 1.28 -2.80
N ASN A 172 -31.17 1.11 -2.66
CA ASN A 172 -32.14 1.51 -3.66
C ASN A 172 -32.19 3.05 -3.70
N GLN A 173 -31.98 3.64 -4.87
CA GLN A 173 -31.86 5.10 -5.02
C GLN A 173 -33.20 5.85 -4.84
N GLU A 174 -34.33 5.17 -5.03
CA GLU A 174 -35.66 5.76 -4.86
C GLU A 174 -36.10 5.72 -3.40
N SER A 175 -35.92 4.58 -2.72
CA SER A 175 -36.38 4.40 -1.34
C SER A 175 -35.34 4.75 -0.27
N GLY A 176 -34.06 4.82 -0.64
CA GLY A 176 -32.94 5.03 0.27
C GLY A 176 -32.68 3.85 1.22
N ARG A 177 -33.30 2.69 0.99
CA ARG A 177 -33.14 1.48 1.81
C ARG A 177 -32.08 0.55 1.24
N LEU A 178 -31.56 -0.36 2.06
CA LEU A 178 -30.63 -1.39 1.58
C LEU A 178 -31.35 -2.31 0.59
N ASP A 179 -30.68 -2.58 -0.52
CA ASP A 179 -31.18 -3.41 -1.60
C ASP A 179 -30.44 -4.75 -1.61
N SER A 180 -31.18 -5.83 -1.37
CA SER A 180 -30.60 -7.18 -1.33
C SER A 180 -30.00 -7.64 -2.66
N ALA A 181 -30.53 -7.21 -3.81
CA ALA A 181 -29.95 -7.56 -5.10
C ALA A 181 -28.59 -6.88 -5.29
N ARG A 182 -28.49 -5.60 -4.93
CA ARG A 182 -27.23 -4.85 -4.99
C ARG A 182 -26.18 -5.39 -4.00
N ILE A 183 -26.62 -5.77 -2.80
CA ILE A 183 -25.74 -6.41 -1.81
C ILE A 183 -25.22 -7.75 -2.36
N ALA A 184 -26.08 -8.60 -2.91
CA ALA A 184 -25.65 -9.87 -3.49
C ALA A 184 -24.61 -9.66 -4.62
N GLU A 185 -24.86 -8.69 -5.50
CA GLU A 185 -23.93 -8.31 -6.56
C GLU A 185 -22.58 -7.83 -6.02
N TRP A 186 -22.59 -6.98 -4.99
CA TRP A 186 -21.38 -6.44 -4.39
C TRP A 186 -20.48 -7.54 -3.80
N PHE A 187 -21.09 -8.48 -3.07
CA PHE A 187 -20.39 -9.65 -2.51
C PHE A 187 -20.04 -10.71 -3.57
N GLY A 188 -20.60 -10.61 -4.77
CA GLY A 188 -20.41 -11.60 -5.83
C GLY A 188 -21.09 -12.94 -5.54
N MET A 189 -22.14 -12.96 -4.72
CA MET A 189 -22.93 -14.17 -4.44
C MET A 189 -24.27 -14.18 -5.18
N PRO A 190 -24.83 -15.38 -5.45
CA PRO A 190 -26.18 -15.49 -5.99
C PRO A 190 -27.21 -14.90 -5.01
N LEU A 191 -28.18 -14.13 -5.52
CA LEU A 191 -29.28 -13.57 -4.72
C LEU A 191 -30.09 -14.66 -3.99
N LYS A 192 -30.15 -15.88 -4.53
CA LYS A 192 -30.77 -17.04 -3.88
C LYS A 192 -30.05 -17.42 -2.58
N THR A 193 -28.73 -17.37 -2.56
CA THR A 193 -27.90 -17.63 -1.37
C THR A 193 -28.18 -16.56 -0.32
N LEU A 194 -28.12 -15.28 -0.70
CA LEU A 194 -28.43 -14.17 0.22
C LEU A 194 -29.86 -14.28 0.77
N ALA A 195 -30.86 -14.61 -0.07
CA ALA A 195 -32.23 -14.81 0.39
C ALA A 195 -32.32 -15.88 1.49
N GLY A 196 -31.55 -16.98 1.34
CA GLY A 196 -31.39 -18.02 2.36
C GLY A 196 -30.84 -17.46 3.68
N LEU A 197 -29.76 -16.68 3.63
CA LEU A 197 -29.18 -16.01 4.81
C LEU A 197 -30.16 -15.04 5.48
N LEU A 198 -30.98 -14.36 4.68
CA LEU A 198 -32.04 -13.49 5.18
C LEU A 198 -33.24 -14.27 5.76
N GLY A 199 -33.27 -15.60 5.61
CA GLY A 199 -34.39 -16.45 6.03
C GLY A 199 -35.68 -16.15 5.26
N ARG A 200 -35.56 -15.78 3.97
CA ARG A 200 -36.68 -15.43 3.10
C ARG A 200 -36.63 -16.23 1.79
N GLY A 201 -37.78 -16.44 1.18
CA GLY A 201 -37.85 -17.09 -0.12
C GLY A 201 -37.25 -16.21 -1.22
N TYR A 202 -36.50 -16.81 -2.15
CA TYR A 202 -35.90 -16.11 -3.30
C TYR A 202 -36.90 -15.24 -4.06
N ALA A 203 -38.09 -15.77 -4.38
CA ALA A 203 -39.11 -15.03 -5.12
C ALA A 203 -39.58 -13.76 -4.40
N THR A 204 -39.65 -13.80 -3.06
CA THR A 204 -40.02 -12.65 -2.22
C THR A 204 -38.93 -11.59 -2.25
N VAL A 205 -37.67 -11.99 -2.09
CA VAL A 205 -36.51 -11.10 -2.10
C VAL A 205 -36.32 -10.48 -3.49
N HIS A 206 -36.41 -11.28 -4.55
CA HIS A 206 -36.30 -10.81 -5.93
C HIS A 206 -37.41 -9.80 -6.30
N LYS A 207 -38.65 -10.01 -5.84
CA LYS A 207 -39.76 -9.10 -6.15
C LYS A 207 -39.68 -7.79 -5.36
N THR A 208 -39.17 -7.81 -4.12
CA THR A 208 -39.10 -6.63 -3.25
C THR A 208 -37.77 -6.61 -2.50
N PRO A 209 -36.67 -6.28 -3.20
CA PRO A 209 -35.32 -6.44 -2.68
C PRO A 209 -34.96 -5.48 -1.55
N ASP A 210 -35.69 -4.38 -1.40
CA ASP A 210 -35.51 -3.33 -0.39
C ASP A 210 -36.61 -3.35 0.69
N SER A 211 -37.30 -4.48 0.85
CA SER A 211 -38.41 -4.59 1.81
C SER A 211 -37.97 -4.29 3.25
N VAL A 212 -38.85 -3.64 4.02
CA VAL A 212 -38.60 -3.27 5.43
C VAL A 212 -38.26 -4.52 6.28
N ALA A 213 -38.89 -5.65 5.97
CA ALA A 213 -38.77 -6.89 6.72
C ALA A 213 -37.37 -7.55 6.65
N VAL A 214 -36.53 -7.18 5.68
CA VAL A 214 -35.15 -7.69 5.56
C VAL A 214 -34.09 -6.70 6.02
N GLN A 215 -34.45 -5.43 6.24
CA GLN A 215 -33.49 -4.36 6.52
C GLN A 215 -32.61 -4.63 7.74
N SER A 216 -33.18 -5.18 8.83
CA SER A 216 -32.40 -5.51 10.03
C SER A 216 -31.28 -6.51 9.73
N LYS A 217 -31.55 -7.52 8.90
CA LYS A 217 -30.58 -8.52 8.49
C LYS A 217 -29.62 -8.02 7.42
N LEU A 218 -30.01 -7.06 6.58
CA LEU A 218 -29.09 -6.46 5.60
C LEU A 218 -28.02 -5.57 6.23
N LYS A 219 -28.25 -5.07 7.46
CA LYS A 219 -27.30 -4.19 8.17
C LYS A 219 -25.93 -4.83 8.40
N VAL A 220 -25.85 -6.13 8.69
CA VAL A 220 -24.55 -6.80 8.89
C VAL A 220 -23.73 -6.81 7.60
N PHE A 221 -24.36 -7.01 6.44
CA PHE A 221 -23.69 -6.93 5.15
C PHE A 221 -23.19 -5.53 4.84
N LEU A 222 -23.97 -4.49 5.18
CA LEU A 222 -23.51 -3.10 5.08
C LEU A 222 -22.27 -2.85 5.96
N ARG A 223 -22.25 -3.36 7.19
CA ARG A 223 -21.10 -3.23 8.11
C ARG A 223 -19.84 -3.84 7.49
N ILE A 224 -19.94 -5.09 7.04
CA ILE A 224 -18.84 -5.80 6.37
C ILE A 224 -18.36 -5.03 5.14
N ALA A 225 -19.28 -4.63 4.26
CA ALA A 225 -18.93 -3.96 3.02
C ALA A 225 -18.26 -2.60 3.25
N SER A 226 -18.75 -1.84 4.24
CA SER A 226 -18.17 -0.55 4.61
C SER A 226 -16.78 -0.73 5.20
N ALA A 227 -16.59 -1.73 6.07
CA ALA A 227 -15.30 -2.01 6.67
C ALA A 227 -14.27 -2.45 5.63
N LEU A 228 -14.65 -3.36 4.73
CA LEU A 228 -13.79 -3.81 3.62
C LEU A 228 -13.42 -2.66 2.67
N SER A 229 -14.36 -1.79 2.34
CA SER A 229 -14.09 -0.64 1.48
C SER A 229 -13.04 0.29 2.09
N ARG A 230 -12.97 0.37 3.42
CA ARG A 230 -11.96 1.15 4.16
C ARG A 230 -10.62 0.43 4.24
N LEU A 231 -10.62 -0.89 4.49
CA LEU A 231 -9.40 -1.68 4.67
C LEU A 231 -8.71 -2.05 3.36
N ALA A 232 -9.47 -2.51 2.36
CA ALA A 232 -8.91 -3.02 1.11
C ALA A 232 -8.60 -1.93 0.08
N GLY A 233 -9.15 -0.72 0.25
CA GLY A 233 -8.91 0.47 -0.59
C GLY A 233 -9.35 0.35 -2.06
N SER A 234 -9.82 -0.83 -2.50
CA SER A 234 -10.29 -1.07 -3.86
C SER A 234 -11.29 -2.24 -3.93
N PRO A 235 -12.20 -2.25 -4.92
CA PRO A 235 -13.11 -3.38 -5.15
C PRO A 235 -12.37 -4.68 -5.48
N ALA A 236 -11.23 -4.61 -6.16
CA ALA A 236 -10.41 -5.77 -6.47
C ALA A 236 -9.79 -6.38 -5.20
N GLY A 237 -9.23 -5.55 -4.32
CA GLY A 237 -8.69 -5.98 -3.03
C GLY A 237 -9.76 -6.62 -2.15
N THR A 238 -10.97 -6.05 -2.14
CA THR A 238 -12.12 -6.61 -1.43
C THR A 238 -12.44 -8.03 -1.89
N ARG A 239 -12.53 -8.26 -3.21
CA ARG A 239 -12.79 -9.60 -3.77
C ARG A 239 -11.67 -10.58 -3.48
N ILE A 240 -10.41 -10.15 -3.58
CA ILE A 240 -9.26 -10.98 -3.25
C ILE A 240 -9.35 -11.42 -1.79
N TRP A 241 -9.59 -10.48 -0.87
CA TRP A 241 -9.68 -10.77 0.55
C TRP A 241 -10.82 -11.75 0.87
N LEU A 242 -12.03 -11.49 0.34
CA LEU A 242 -13.18 -12.38 0.55
C LEU A 242 -12.92 -13.82 0.08
N ASN A 243 -12.13 -14.00 -0.99
CA ASN A 243 -11.85 -15.31 -1.58
C ASN A 243 -10.51 -15.92 -1.15
N THR A 244 -9.75 -15.26 -0.27
CA THR A 244 -8.47 -15.78 0.24
C THR A 244 -8.70 -16.47 1.59
N PRO A 245 -8.11 -17.65 1.84
CA PRO A 245 -8.12 -18.27 3.16
C PRO A 245 -7.63 -17.31 4.23
N ASN A 246 -8.40 -17.15 5.30
CA ASN A 246 -8.03 -16.30 6.42
C ASN A 246 -7.62 -17.18 7.62
N PRO A 247 -6.38 -17.07 8.12
CA PRO A 247 -5.92 -17.86 9.27
C PRO A 247 -6.66 -17.55 10.58
N ASP A 248 -7.31 -16.40 10.68
CA ASP A 248 -8.08 -15.98 11.85
C ASP A 248 -9.50 -16.60 11.85
N LEU A 249 -9.89 -17.28 10.76
CA LEU A 249 -11.14 -18.04 10.65
C LEU A 249 -10.90 -19.53 10.87
N GLU A 250 -11.90 -20.20 11.42
CA GLU A 250 -11.82 -21.64 11.66
C GLU A 250 -11.52 -22.42 10.38
N ASN A 251 -10.73 -23.48 10.50
CA ASN A 251 -10.38 -24.39 9.41
C ASN A 251 -9.77 -23.71 8.16
N ASN A 252 -9.16 -22.53 8.31
CA ASN A 252 -8.56 -21.78 7.20
C ASN A 252 -9.56 -21.52 6.06
N GLN A 253 -10.82 -21.28 6.43
CA GLN A 253 -11.89 -20.96 5.50
C GLN A 253 -11.69 -19.57 4.88
N THR A 254 -12.36 -19.33 3.75
CA THR A 254 -12.41 -17.98 3.17
C THR A 254 -13.50 -17.17 3.90
N PRO A 255 -13.32 -15.85 4.05
CA PRO A 255 -14.39 -15.00 4.59
C PRO A 255 -15.70 -15.13 3.80
N MET A 256 -15.61 -15.35 2.48
CA MET A 256 -16.79 -15.60 1.65
C MET A 256 -17.52 -16.88 2.05
N SER A 257 -16.80 -17.98 2.27
CA SER A 257 -17.45 -19.23 2.70
C SER A 257 -18.08 -19.11 4.07
N ALA A 258 -17.45 -18.39 5.01
CA ALA A 258 -18.02 -18.12 6.33
C ALA A 258 -19.34 -17.32 6.22
N ILE A 259 -19.37 -16.27 5.39
CA ILE A 259 -20.61 -15.51 5.11
C ILE A 259 -21.69 -16.43 4.53
N GLU A 260 -21.35 -17.30 3.58
CA GLU A 260 -22.30 -18.25 3.00
C GLU A 260 -22.83 -19.29 3.99
N MET A 261 -22.06 -19.60 5.04
CA MET A 261 -22.46 -20.49 6.15
C MET A 261 -23.32 -19.79 7.21
N GLY A 262 -23.53 -18.47 7.12
CA GLY A 262 -24.31 -17.72 8.09
C GLY A 262 -23.49 -17.06 9.19
N GLU A 263 -22.16 -17.02 9.06
CA GLU A 263 -21.23 -16.47 10.05
C GLU A 263 -20.89 -14.99 9.79
N GLN A 264 -21.79 -14.26 9.11
CA GLN A 264 -21.56 -12.86 8.74
C GLN A 264 -21.28 -11.93 9.93
N GLU A 265 -21.84 -12.19 11.11
CA GLU A 265 -21.53 -11.42 12.33
C GLU A 265 -20.05 -11.55 12.75
N ILE A 266 -19.47 -12.75 12.68
CA ILE A 266 -18.07 -13.00 13.02
C ILE A 266 -17.16 -12.21 12.08
N ILE A 267 -17.48 -12.21 10.78
CA ILE A 267 -16.73 -11.44 9.78
C ILE A 267 -16.85 -9.93 10.02
N ALA A 268 -18.04 -9.44 10.42
CA ALA A 268 -18.22 -8.04 10.73
C ALA A 268 -17.37 -7.60 11.93
N GLU A 269 -17.35 -8.40 13.00
CA GLU A 269 -16.54 -8.16 14.20
C GLU A 269 -15.05 -8.16 13.89
N LEU A 270 -14.56 -9.19 13.18
CA LEU A 270 -13.16 -9.29 12.76
C LEU A 270 -12.69 -8.04 11.99
N LEU A 271 -13.52 -7.52 11.08
CA LEU A 271 -13.21 -6.33 10.30
C LEU A 271 -13.27 -5.04 11.12
N GLU A 272 -14.17 -4.96 12.09
CA GLU A 272 -14.30 -3.82 13.01
C GLU A 272 -13.11 -3.77 13.97
N ASP A 273 -12.65 -4.91 14.49
CA ASP A 273 -11.46 -5.02 15.33
C ASP A 273 -10.19 -4.64 14.55
N ALA A 274 -10.06 -5.12 13.31
CA ALA A 274 -8.99 -4.73 12.41
C ALA A 274 -8.98 -3.21 12.13
N LEU A 275 -10.16 -2.58 11.99
CA LEU A 275 -10.28 -1.12 11.85
C LEU A 275 -9.95 -0.36 13.13
N ALA A 276 -10.26 -0.94 14.29
CA ALA A 276 -9.94 -0.38 15.60
C ALA A 276 -8.45 -0.53 15.95
N GLY A 277 -7.69 -1.29 15.17
CA GLY A 277 -6.28 -1.60 15.42
C GLY A 277 -6.08 -2.56 16.58
N GLN A 278 -7.12 -3.31 16.95
CA GLN A 278 -7.00 -4.41 17.90
C GLN A 278 -6.52 -5.66 17.16
N PRO A 279 -5.59 -6.45 17.72
CA PRO A 279 -5.31 -7.77 17.17
C PRO A 279 -6.56 -8.65 17.35
N GLY A 280 -6.99 -9.28 16.26
CA GLY A 280 -7.94 -10.40 16.30
C GLY A 280 -7.30 -11.64 16.92
#